data_AF-A0A496N7W2-F1
#
_entry.id   AF-A0A496N7W2-F1
#
_cell.length_a   1.000
_cell.length_b   1.000
_cell.length_c   1.000
_cell.angle_alpha   90.00
_cell.angle_beta   90.00
_cell.angle_gamma   90.00
#
_symmetry.space_group_name_H-M   'P 1'
#
loop_
_entity.id
_entity.type
_entity.pdbx_description
1 polymer ?
#
loop_
_entity_poly.entity_id
_entity_poly.type
_entity_poly.pdbx_seq_one_letter_code
_entity_poly.pdbx_strand_id
1 'polypeptide(L)'
;MRKIQKADEPASFTKYKQHNPTHQYKDLNDEIVRQDIRKKCTEEQYYLCAYCCKEISGTNMDTMNEHIQPRHHYPNLSMDFNNIVASCNQKGHCDNS
;
A
#
# COMPACT_ATOMS: atom_id res chain seq x y z
N MET A 1 9.92 15.05 -5.76
CA MET A 1 8.84 14.17 -5.25
C MET A 1 7.63 15.03 -4.95
N ARG A 2 6.46 14.73 -5.53
CA ARG A 2 5.22 15.44 -5.20
C ARG A 2 4.75 14.97 -3.82
N LYS A 3 4.27 15.90 -3.00
CA LYS A 3 3.66 15.53 -1.72
C LYS A 3 2.43 14.66 -1.97
N ILE A 4 2.41 13.46 -1.41
CA ILE A 4 1.24 12.58 -1.43
C ILE A 4 0.21 13.16 -0.47
N GLN A 5 -0.99 13.43 -0.96
CA GLN A 5 -2.13 13.83 -0.14
C GLN A 5 -2.99 12.58 0.08
N LYS A 6 -2.97 12.06 1.31
CA LYS A 6 -3.76 10.88 1.66
C LYS A 6 -5.25 11.19 1.62
N ALA A 7 -6.02 10.31 1.00
CA ALA A 7 -7.47 10.31 1.02
C ALA A 7 -7.99 9.26 2.02
N ASP A 8 -9.31 9.12 2.08
CA ASP A 8 -9.92 8.03 2.84
C ASP A 8 -9.49 6.68 2.28
N GLU A 9 -9.25 5.73 3.18
CA GLU A 9 -8.90 4.36 2.82
C GLU A 9 -10.06 3.64 2.10
N PRO A 10 -9.78 2.58 1.32
CA PRO A 10 -10.82 1.82 0.65
C PRO A 10 -11.81 1.20 1.64
N ALA A 11 -13.10 1.24 1.31
CA ALA A 11 -14.15 0.65 2.16
C ALA A 11 -13.94 -0.85 2.41
N SER A 12 -13.34 -1.58 1.46
CA SER A 12 -12.97 -2.99 1.62
C SER A 12 -11.93 -3.18 2.72
N PHE A 13 -10.95 -2.28 2.83
CA PHE A 13 -9.94 -2.32 3.87
C PHE A 13 -10.50 -1.98 5.26
N THR A 14 -11.36 -0.96 5.35
CA THR A 14 -12.09 -0.65 6.60
C THR A 14 -12.92 -1.84 7.07
N LYS A 15 -13.69 -2.45 6.18
CA LYS A 15 -14.49 -3.64 6.48
C LYS A 15 -13.61 -4.81 6.92
N TYR A 16 -12.48 -5.04 6.26
CA TYR A 16 -11.56 -6.10 6.64
C TYR A 16 -11.05 -5.91 8.08
N LYS A 17 -10.61 -4.69 8.45
CA LYS A 17 -10.15 -4.39 9.82
C LYS A 17 -11.22 -4.60 10.87
N GLN A 18 -12.48 -4.27 10.57
CA GLN A 18 -13.60 -4.48 11.49
C GLN A 18 -13.86 -5.97 11.77
N HIS A 19 -13.76 -6.82 10.74
CA HIS A 19 -13.94 -8.27 10.90
C HIS A 19 -12.71 -8.96 11.51
N ASN A 20 -11.53 -8.35 11.40
CA ASN A 20 -10.26 -8.92 11.81
C ASN A 20 -9.45 -7.96 12.70
N PRO A 21 -9.95 -7.60 13.90
CA PRO A 21 -9.35 -6.54 14.72
C PRO A 21 -7.95 -6.85 15.24
N THR A 22 -7.55 -8.13 15.27
CA THR A 22 -6.22 -8.58 15.74
C THR A 22 -5.23 -8.82 14.60
N HIS A 23 -5.67 -8.74 13.34
CA HIS A 23 -4.81 -9.04 12.19
C HIS A 23 -3.84 -7.89 11.92
N GLN A 24 -2.65 -8.26 11.49
CA GLN A 24 -1.68 -7.35 10.90
C GLN A 24 -1.68 -7.51 9.38
N TYR A 25 -0.99 -6.61 8.67
CA TYR A 25 -0.95 -6.65 7.21
C TYR A 25 -0.39 -7.97 6.64
N LYS A 26 0.49 -8.66 7.38
CA LYS A 26 0.99 -9.98 6.98
C LYS A 26 -0.11 -11.07 6.95
N ASP A 27 -1.19 -10.87 7.69
CA ASP A 27 -2.32 -11.79 7.79
C ASP A 27 -3.39 -11.47 6.72
N LEU A 28 -3.26 -10.34 6.02
CA LEU A 28 -4.12 -9.92 4.91
C LEU A 28 -3.77 -10.71 3.64
N ASN A 29 -4.45 -11.85 3.45
CA ASN A 29 -4.34 -12.72 2.27
C ASN A 29 -5.45 -12.48 1.23
N ASP A 30 -6.36 -11.55 1.48
CA ASP A 30 -7.42 -11.17 0.54
C ASP A 30 -6.84 -10.25 -0.55
N GLU A 31 -6.63 -10.80 -1.75
CA GLU A 31 -6.06 -10.05 -2.87
C GLU A 31 -6.98 -8.96 -3.41
N ILE A 32 -8.30 -9.06 -3.21
CA ILE A 32 -9.23 -7.99 -3.60
C ILE A 32 -8.99 -6.78 -2.71
N VAL A 33 -8.92 -6.98 -1.40
CA VAL A 33 -8.62 -5.90 -0.44
C VAL A 33 -7.24 -5.30 -0.72
N ARG A 34 -6.22 -6.13 -0.95
CA ARG A 34 -4.87 -5.63 -1.29
C ARG A 34 -4.86 -4.84 -2.60
N GLN A 35 -5.63 -5.28 -3.59
CA GLN A 35 -5.76 -4.59 -4.88
C GLN A 35 -6.45 -3.24 -4.74
N ASP A 36 -7.48 -3.13 -3.91
CA ASP A 36 -8.13 -1.86 -3.62
C ASP A 36 -7.18 -0.87 -2.93
N ILE A 37 -6.35 -1.34 -2.00
CA ILE A 37 -5.31 -0.52 -1.36
C ILE A 37 -4.32 -0.01 -2.41
N ARG A 38 -3.79 -0.90 -3.28
CA ARG A 38 -2.84 -0.51 -4.35
C ARG A 38 -3.44 0.57 -5.24
N LYS A 39 -4.66 0.32 -5.73
CA LYS A 39 -5.37 1.24 -6.62
C LYS A 39 -5.54 2.61 -5.97
N LYS A 40 -5.99 2.65 -4.71
CA LYS A 40 -6.20 3.92 -4.01
C LYS A 40 -4.90 4.69 -3.80
N CYS A 41 -3.84 4.03 -3.36
CA CYS A 41 -2.52 4.66 -3.22
C CYS A 41 -1.97 5.16 -4.57
N THR A 42 -2.16 4.40 -5.64
CA THR A 42 -1.74 4.81 -7.00
C THR A 42 -2.50 6.05 -7.46
N GLU A 43 -3.82 6.14 -7.21
CA GLU A 43 -4.64 7.32 -7.51
C GLU A 43 -4.15 8.56 -6.73
N GLU A 44 -3.84 8.42 -5.43
CA GLU A 44 -3.26 9.50 -4.60
C GLU A 44 -1.91 10.01 -5.14
N GLN A 45 -1.19 9.12 -5.81
CA GLN A 45 0.16 9.36 -6.32
C GLN A 45 0.19 9.74 -7.80
N TYR A 46 -0.97 9.96 -8.42
CA TYR A 46 -1.09 10.26 -9.85
C TYR A 46 -0.41 9.21 -10.73
N TYR A 47 -0.53 7.93 -10.36
CA TYR A 47 0.05 6.81 -11.07
C TYR A 47 1.59 6.80 -11.10
N LEU A 48 2.24 7.41 -10.09
CA LEU A 48 3.69 7.43 -9.95
C LEU A 48 4.14 6.64 -8.71
N CYS A 49 5.21 5.87 -8.84
CA CYS A 49 5.85 5.18 -7.72
C CYS A 49 6.30 6.18 -6.65
N ALA A 50 6.00 5.89 -5.38
CA ALA A 50 6.32 6.76 -4.25
C ALA A 50 7.82 7.10 -4.12
N TYR A 51 8.71 6.23 -4.60
CA TYR A 51 10.16 6.38 -4.49
C TYR A 51 10.81 6.89 -5.77
N CYS A 52 10.74 6.10 -6.84
CA CYS A 52 11.45 6.43 -8.08
C CYS A 52 10.63 7.29 -9.05
N CYS A 53 9.36 7.60 -8.72
CA CYS A 53 8.46 8.39 -9.56
C CYS A 53 8.22 7.81 -10.97
N LYS A 54 8.51 6.52 -11.20
CA LYS A 54 8.13 5.85 -12.45
C LYS A 54 6.63 5.62 -12.52
N GLU A 55 6.08 5.56 -13.73
CA GLU A 55 4.67 5.22 -13.94
C GLU A 55 4.35 3.80 -13.46
N ILE A 56 3.19 3.65 -12.82
CA ILE A 56 2.68 2.40 -12.28
C ILE A 56 1.16 2.30 -12.50
N SER A 57 0.68 1.10 -12.80
CA SER A 57 -0.72 0.87 -13.17
C SER A 57 -1.69 0.82 -11.96
N GLY A 58 -1.17 0.58 -10.76
CA GLY A 58 -2.00 0.26 -9.58
C GLY A 58 -2.47 -1.19 -9.53
N THR A 59 -2.08 -2.03 -10.49
CA THR A 59 -2.30 -3.48 -10.46
C THR A 59 -1.10 -4.21 -9.86
N ASN A 60 -1.30 -5.43 -9.38
CA ASN A 60 -0.21 -6.26 -8.85
C ASN A 60 0.86 -6.65 -9.90
N MET A 61 0.67 -6.34 -11.19
CA MET A 61 1.63 -6.61 -12.26
C MET A 61 2.90 -5.76 -12.13
N ASP A 62 2.77 -4.51 -11.68
CA ASP A 62 3.88 -3.54 -11.60
C ASP A 62 3.91 -2.75 -10.28
N THR A 63 2.87 -2.87 -9.45
CA THR A 63 2.64 -2.06 -8.25
C THR A 63 2.56 -2.92 -6.99
N MET A 64 3.14 -2.41 -5.90
CA MET A 64 3.15 -3.03 -4.58
C MET A 64 2.57 -2.08 -3.54
N ASN A 65 1.96 -2.66 -2.50
CA ASN A 65 1.64 -1.92 -1.28
C ASN A 65 2.88 -1.90 -0.42
N GLU A 66 3.42 -0.71 -0.22
CA GLU A 66 4.63 -0.47 0.54
C GLU A 66 4.34 0.29 1.82
N HIS A 67 5.06 -0.02 2.88
CA HIS A 67 4.91 0.61 4.18
C HIS A 67 5.98 1.68 4.39
N ILE A 68 5.57 2.92 4.65
CA ILE A 68 6.51 4.03 4.93
C ILE A 68 7.33 3.71 6.19
N GLN A 69 6.64 3.30 7.26
CA GLN A 69 7.23 2.75 8.47
C GLN A 69 7.24 1.22 8.40
N PRO A 70 8.42 0.57 8.46
CA PRO A 70 8.54 -0.86 8.24
C PRO A 70 7.69 -1.70 9.20
N ARG A 71 6.96 -2.69 8.66
CA ARG A 71 6.07 -3.58 9.42
C ARG A 71 6.75 -4.30 10.59
N HIS A 72 8.03 -4.64 10.45
CA HIS A 72 8.79 -5.33 11.49
C HIS A 72 9.04 -4.44 12.72
N HIS A 73 9.31 -3.15 12.51
CA HIS A 73 9.58 -2.20 13.60
C HIS A 73 8.30 -1.52 14.12
N TYR A 74 7.29 -1.38 13.26
CA TYR A 74 6.02 -0.70 13.57
C TYR A 74 4.81 -1.56 13.21
N PRO A 75 4.63 -2.73 13.86
CA PRO A 75 3.55 -3.66 13.53
C PRO A 75 2.15 -3.05 13.73
N ASN A 76 2.02 -2.13 14.69
CA ASN A 76 0.79 -1.37 14.95
C ASN A 76 0.40 -0.43 13.79
N LEU A 77 1.35 0.00 12.96
CA LEU A 77 1.11 0.82 11.77
C LEU A 77 0.93 -0.01 10.50
N SER A 78 1.00 -1.34 10.58
CA SER A 78 0.92 -2.20 9.38
C SER A 78 -0.44 -2.11 8.68
N MET A 79 -1.51 -1.86 9.45
CA MET A 79 -2.89 -1.71 8.96
C MET A 79 -3.36 -0.25 8.89
N ASP A 80 -2.45 0.72 9.11
CA ASP A 80 -2.76 2.13 8.95
C ASP A 80 -2.59 2.53 7.48
N PHE A 81 -3.66 2.95 6.83
CA PHE A 81 -3.62 3.34 5.43
C PHE A 81 -2.73 4.57 5.17
N ASN A 82 -2.56 5.46 6.16
CA ASN A 82 -1.63 6.59 6.05
C ASN A 82 -0.16 6.14 6.03
N ASN A 83 0.11 4.92 6.49
CA ASN A 83 1.42 4.30 6.43
C ASN A 83 1.65 3.49 5.14
N ILE A 84 0.67 3.42 4.23
CA ILE A 84 0.75 2.63 3.00
C ILE A 84 0.81 3.55 1.77
N VAL A 85 1.74 3.23 0.86
CA VAL A 85 1.94 3.89 -0.43
C VAL A 85 2.08 2.86 -1.54
N ALA A 86 1.92 3.28 -2.79
CA ALA A 86 2.17 2.45 -3.96
C ALA A 86 3.64 2.59 -4.40
N SER A 87 4.40 1.51 -4.37
CA SER A 87 5.74 1.44 -4.93
C SER A 87 5.74 0.53 -6.16
N CYS A 88 6.78 0.62 -6.99
CA CYS A 88 6.92 -0.33 -8.09
C CYS A 88 7.67 -1.60 -7.66
N ASN A 89 7.40 -2.70 -8.35
CA ASN A 89 8.03 -4.02 -8.07
C ASN A 89 9.41 -4.22 -8.71
N GLN A 90 10.13 -3.13 -9.01
CA GLN A 90 11.44 -3.26 -9.65
C GLN A 90 12.48 -3.72 -8.63
N LYS A 91 12.87 -4.99 -8.79
CA LYS A 91 13.89 -5.65 -7.96
C LYS A 91 15.20 -4.87 -7.96
N GLY A 92 15.82 -4.77 -6.78
CA GLY A 92 17.12 -4.12 -6.60
C GLY A 92 17.06 -2.59 -6.66
N HIS A 93 15.87 -2.00 -6.71
CA HIS A 93 15.69 -0.55 -6.67
C HIS A 93 14.61 -0.12 -5.68
N CYS A 94 13.35 -0.43 -5.96
CA CYS A 94 12.21 -0.08 -5.10
C CYS A 94 11.69 -1.30 -4.34
N ASP A 95 11.97 -2.50 -4.85
CA ASP A 95 11.72 -3.76 -4.16
C ASP A 95 13.06 -4.39 -3.78
N ASN A 96 13.40 -4.30 -2.49
CA ASN A 96 14.57 -4.93 -1.88
C ASN A 96 14.16 -5.97 -0.82
N SER A 97 12.92 -6.45 -0.91
CA SER A 97 12.32 -7.41 0.04
C SER A 97 12.94 -8.80 -0.09
#